data_AF-A0A357YKI6-F1
#
_entry.id   AF-A0A357YKI6-F1
#
_cell.length_a   1.000
_cell.length_b   1.000
_cell.length_c   1.000
_cell.angle_alpha   90.00
_cell.angle_beta   90.00
_cell.angle_gamma   90.00
#
_symmetry.space_group_name_H-M   'P 1'
#
loop_
_entity.id
_entity.type
_entity.pdbx_description
1 polymer ?
#
loop_
_entity_poly.entity_id
_entity_poly.type
_entity_poly.pdbx_seq_one_letter_code
_entity_poly.pdbx_strand_id
1 'polypeptide(L)'
;MANLDLSKYGIVGDFEIVHNPTYETLFQDEMNPANEGFEKAKLTKSGATAVYTGKFTGRSPKDKYFVKDDVTKDTLWWDGTINRPCSKEAFNYCKGRV
;
A
#
# COMPACT_ATOMS: atom_id res chain seq x y z
N MET A 1 -24.58 5.08 3.37
CA MET A 1 -23.18 4.67 3.16
C MET A 1 -23.06 3.20 3.51
N ALA A 2 -22.30 2.41 2.74
CA ALA A 2 -22.07 1.01 3.11
C ALA A 2 -21.30 0.97 4.44
N ASN A 3 -21.79 0.22 5.43
CA ASN A 3 -21.03 -0.09 6.64
C ASN A 3 -19.92 -1.07 6.23
N LEU A 4 -18.75 -0.53 5.90
CA LEU A 4 -17.60 -1.31 5.49
C LEU A 4 -16.91 -1.86 6.76
N ASP A 5 -17.02 -3.17 6.95
CA ASP A 5 -16.31 -3.87 8.01
C ASP A 5 -14.92 -4.31 7.51
N LEU A 6 -13.88 -3.68 8.07
CA LEU A 6 -12.47 -3.99 7.79
C LEU A 6 -11.88 -5.01 8.78
N SER A 7 -12.61 -5.39 9.84
CA SER A 7 -12.12 -6.28 10.89
C SER A 7 -11.74 -7.67 10.35
N LYS A 8 -12.44 -8.13 9.30
CA LYS A 8 -12.13 -9.37 8.57
C LYS A 8 -10.71 -9.39 7.96
N TYR A 9 -10.09 -8.22 7.77
CA TYR A 9 -8.71 -8.11 7.28
C TYR A 9 -7.69 -7.99 8.43
N GLY A 10 -8.16 -7.76 9.65
CA GLY A 10 -7.34 -7.50 10.84
C GLY A 10 -7.23 -6.03 11.22
N ILE A 11 -7.92 -5.13 10.51
CA ILE A 11 -7.89 -3.69 10.76
C ILE A 11 -8.99 -3.35 11.78
N VAL A 12 -8.59 -2.96 12.97
CA VAL A 12 -9.47 -2.60 14.09
C VAL A 12 -8.96 -1.33 14.75
N GLY A 13 -9.86 -0.49 15.24
CA GLY A 13 -9.51 0.79 15.85
C GLY A 13 -10.59 1.85 15.61
N ASP A 14 -10.29 3.06 16.04
CA ASP A 14 -11.10 4.24 15.76
C ASP A 14 -10.48 4.99 14.57
N PHE A 15 -11.17 4.96 13.45
CA PHE A 15 -10.74 5.60 12.21
C PHE A 15 -11.94 5.94 11.34
N GLU A 16 -11.76 6.92 10.49
CA GLU A 16 -12.72 7.27 9.46
C GLU A 16 -12.48 6.45 8.19
N ILE A 17 -13.56 6.01 7.54
CA ILE A 17 -13.50 5.33 6.24
C ILE A 17 -13.98 6.29 5.15
N VAL A 18 -13.04 6.82 4.37
CA VAL A 18 -13.35 7.61 3.16
C VAL A 18 -13.45 6.65 1.97
N HIS A 19 -14.67 6.23 1.63
CA HIS A 19 -14.93 5.27 0.56
C HIS A 19 -15.32 5.96 -0.75
N ASN A 20 -14.62 5.61 -1.84
CA ASN A 20 -14.79 6.21 -3.18
C ASN A 20 -14.70 7.75 -3.17
N PRO A 21 -13.59 8.34 -2.66
CA PRO A 21 -13.41 9.78 -2.66
C PRO A 21 -13.46 10.34 -4.08
N THR A 22 -14.03 11.53 -4.22
CA THR A 22 -13.97 12.29 -5.47
C THR A 22 -12.56 12.82 -5.70
N TYR A 23 -12.23 13.20 -6.94
CA TYR A 23 -10.97 13.89 -7.22
C TYR A 23 -10.80 15.18 -6.41
N GLU A 24 -11.89 15.91 -6.17
CA GLU A 24 -11.87 17.12 -5.34
C GLU A 24 -11.48 16.80 -3.90
N THR A 25 -12.08 15.76 -3.31
CA THR A 25 -11.74 15.30 -1.96
C THR A 25 -10.26 14.92 -1.88
N LEU A 26 -9.78 14.10 -2.83
CA LEU A 26 -8.36 13.71 -2.90
C LEU A 26 -7.44 14.93 -2.98
N PHE A 27 -7.78 15.91 -3.82
CA PHE A 27 -6.98 17.12 -3.97
C PHE A 27 -6.90 17.93 -2.68
N GLN A 28 -8.03 18.11 -1.97
CA GLN A 28 -8.05 18.83 -0.70
C GLN A 28 -7.23 18.09 0.38
N ASP A 29 -7.34 16.76 0.44
CA ASP A 29 -6.59 15.93 1.38
C ASP A 29 -5.07 16.00 1.09
N GLU A 30 -4.67 15.95 -0.18
CA GLU A 30 -3.28 16.10 -0.61
C GLU A 30 -2.69 17.48 -0.25
N MET A 31 -3.51 18.54 -0.35
CA MET A 31 -3.12 19.93 -0.06
C MET A 31 -3.20 20.31 1.42
N ASN A 32 -3.58 19.39 2.30
CA ASN A 32 -3.72 19.66 3.72
C ASN A 32 -2.39 20.16 4.32
N PRO A 33 -2.33 21.37 4.93
CA PRO A 33 -1.10 21.92 5.49
C PRO A 33 -0.54 21.11 6.67
N ALA A 34 -1.35 20.22 7.26
CA ALA A 34 -0.93 19.32 8.33
C ALA A 34 -0.15 18.09 7.84
N ASN A 35 -0.16 17.78 6.53
CA ASN A 35 0.58 16.65 5.98
C ASN A 35 2.08 16.82 6.26
N GLU A 36 2.81 15.74 6.52
CA GLU A 36 4.25 15.77 6.83
C GLU A 36 5.06 14.77 5.99
N GLY A 37 6.39 14.94 5.95
CA GLY A 37 7.28 13.99 5.28
C GLY A 37 6.91 13.71 3.81
N PHE A 38 6.66 12.44 3.50
CA PHE A 38 6.33 11.97 2.15
C PHE A 38 4.84 12.08 1.80
N GLU A 39 3.99 12.47 2.75
CA GLU A 39 2.56 12.75 2.51
C GLU A 39 2.36 14.15 1.89
N LYS A 40 3.33 15.05 2.08
CA LYS A 40 3.28 16.40 1.52
C LYS A 40 3.28 16.38 0.00
N ALA A 41 2.23 16.96 -0.57
CA ALA A 41 2.15 17.29 -1.97
C ALA A 41 2.42 18.78 -2.26
N LYS A 42 2.67 19.10 -3.53
CA LYS A 42 2.78 20.47 -4.05
C LYS A 42 1.94 20.64 -5.30
N LEU A 43 1.20 21.74 -5.37
CA LEU A 43 0.53 22.16 -6.60
C LEU A 43 1.56 22.72 -7.59
N THR A 44 1.64 22.10 -8.77
CA THR A 44 2.52 22.54 -9.85
C THR A 44 1.89 23.68 -10.66
N LYS A 45 2.69 24.37 -11.47
CA LYS A 45 2.19 25.45 -12.35
C LYS A 45 1.16 24.99 -13.38
N SER A 46 1.16 23.70 -13.73
CA SER A 46 0.17 23.12 -14.65
C SER A 46 -1.13 22.73 -13.95
N GLY A 47 -1.24 22.94 -12.64
CA GLY A 47 -2.42 22.56 -11.85
C GLY A 47 -2.43 21.10 -11.38
N ALA A 48 -1.38 20.32 -11.67
CA ALA A 48 -1.27 18.94 -11.18
C ALA A 48 -0.62 18.89 -9.79
N THR A 49 -1.04 17.94 -8.96
CA THR A 49 -0.35 17.56 -7.72
C THR A 49 0.98 16.87 -8.05
N ALA A 50 2.05 17.23 -7.34
CA ALA A 50 3.33 16.52 -7.34
C ALA A 50 3.75 16.10 -5.92
N VAL A 51 4.29 14.90 -5.77
CA VAL A 51 4.77 14.32 -4.50
C VAL A 51 6.21 13.82 -4.62
N TYR A 52 6.88 13.60 -3.48
CA TYR A 52 8.22 13.03 -3.41
C TYR A 52 8.20 11.70 -2.64
N THR A 53 8.72 10.63 -3.25
CA THR A 53 8.73 9.28 -2.67
C THR A 53 10.03 8.95 -1.92
N GLY A 54 10.86 9.96 -1.65
CA GLY A 54 12.15 9.80 -0.98
C GLY A 54 13.12 8.94 -1.78
N LYS A 55 13.74 7.96 -1.10
CA LYS A 55 14.71 7.04 -1.73
C LYS A 55 14.07 6.01 -2.68
N PHE A 56 12.75 5.82 -2.60
CA PHE A 56 12.02 4.82 -3.37
C PHE A 56 11.54 5.43 -4.70
N THR A 57 12.48 5.71 -5.60
CA THR A 57 12.22 6.36 -6.90
C THR A 57 11.92 5.36 -8.03
N GLY A 58 11.75 4.08 -7.70
CA GLY A 58 11.50 3.02 -8.66
C GLY A 58 11.08 1.72 -7.97
N ARG A 59 11.01 0.64 -8.75
CA ARG A 59 10.67 -0.69 -8.23
C ARG A 59 11.76 -1.24 -7.33
N SER A 60 11.37 -2.02 -6.32
CA SER A 60 12.26 -2.82 -5.48
C SER A 60 12.10 -4.32 -5.80
N PRO A 61 12.59 -4.81 -6.95
CA PRO A 61 12.35 -6.20 -7.38
C PRO A 61 12.95 -7.25 -6.42
N LYS A 62 13.99 -6.89 -5.67
CA LYS A 62 14.64 -7.78 -4.68
C LYS A 62 13.82 -7.97 -3.40
N ASP A 63 12.82 -7.11 -3.18
CA ASP A 63 11.95 -7.12 -2.00
C ASP A 63 10.55 -7.68 -2.33
N LYS A 64 10.35 -8.24 -3.53
CA LYS A 64 9.11 -8.91 -3.93
C LYS A 64 9.15 -10.38 -3.52
N TYR A 65 8.16 -10.80 -2.74
CA TYR A 65 7.98 -12.18 -2.30
C TYR A 65 6.57 -12.69 -2.58
N PHE A 66 6.44 -14.00 -2.72
CA PHE A 66 5.17 -14.71 -2.76
C PHE A 66 5.15 -15.78 -1.68
N VAL A 67 4.04 -15.91 -0.96
CA VAL A 67 3.85 -17.02 -0.03
C VAL A 67 3.89 -18.30 -0.85
N LYS A 68 4.75 -19.24 -0.48
CA LYS A 68 4.76 -20.58 -1.08
C LYS A 68 3.90 -21.51 -0.25
N ASP A 69 2.72 -21.83 -0.76
CA ASP A 69 1.70 -22.67 -0.14
C ASP A 69 1.12 -23.68 -1.13
N ASP A 70 0.10 -24.44 -0.72
CA ASP A 70 -0.52 -25.45 -1.58
C ASP A 70 -1.18 -24.90 -2.85
N VAL A 71 -1.54 -23.62 -2.87
CA VAL A 71 -2.14 -22.96 -4.04
C VAL A 71 -1.06 -22.59 -5.06
N THR A 72 0.09 -22.12 -4.58
CA THR A 72 1.12 -21.45 -5.39
C THR A 72 2.34 -22.31 -5.69
N LYS A 73 2.61 -23.35 -4.89
CA LYS A 73 3.83 -24.17 -4.98
C LYS A 73 4.05 -24.78 -6.36
N ASP A 74 2.97 -25.16 -7.05
CA ASP A 74 3.01 -25.85 -8.34
C ASP A 74 2.51 -24.98 -9.52
N THR A 75 2.01 -23.78 -9.24
CA THR A 75 1.36 -22.90 -10.24
C THR A 75 2.15 -21.63 -10.54
N LEU A 76 3.01 -21.19 -9.62
CA LEU A 76 3.92 -20.06 -9.85
C LEU A 76 5.26 -20.53 -10.41
N TRP A 77 5.85 -19.69 -11.27
CA TRP A 77 7.22 -19.90 -11.74
C TRP A 77 8.22 -19.54 -10.63
N TRP A 78 8.80 -20.55 -9.99
CA TRP A 78 9.79 -20.38 -8.92
C TRP A 78 11.22 -20.46 -9.47
N ASP A 79 11.85 -19.31 -9.65
CA ASP A 79 13.26 -19.20 -10.07
C ASP A 79 14.22 -18.89 -8.88
N GLY A 80 13.66 -18.60 -7.71
CA GLY A 80 14.40 -18.19 -6.51
C GLY A 80 15.02 -16.79 -6.58
N THR A 81 14.83 -16.04 -7.67
CA THR A 81 15.47 -14.73 -7.88
C THR A 81 14.47 -13.60 -8.18
N ILE A 82 13.56 -13.79 -9.16
CA ILE A 82 12.50 -12.86 -9.53
C ILE A 82 11.25 -13.13 -8.69
N ASN A 83 10.86 -14.40 -8.55
CA ASN A 83 9.73 -14.82 -7.73
C ASN A 83 10.26 -15.54 -6.50
N ARG A 84 10.48 -14.77 -5.44
CA ARG A 84 11.10 -15.25 -4.21
C ARG A 84 10.04 -15.86 -3.30
N PRO A 85 10.19 -17.11 -2.83
CA PRO A 85 9.25 -17.69 -1.89
C PRO A 85 9.42 -17.06 -0.50
N CYS A 86 8.32 -16.86 0.21
CA CYS A 86 8.33 -16.64 1.66
C CYS A 86 7.40 -17.67 2.33
N SER A 87 7.60 -17.87 3.63
CA SER A 87 6.75 -18.76 4.41
C SER A 87 5.46 -18.04 4.85
N LYS A 88 4.44 -18.82 5.23
CA LYS A 88 3.19 -18.26 5.76
C LYS A 88 3.41 -17.52 7.09
N GLU A 89 4.36 -17.98 7.89
CA GLU A 89 4.77 -17.34 9.14
C GLU A 89 5.39 -15.97 8.89
N ALA A 90 6.30 -15.87 7.92
CA ALA A 90 6.90 -14.59 7.53
C ALA A 90 5.84 -13.61 6.99
N PHE A 91 4.89 -14.09 6.19
CA PHE A 91 3.77 -13.28 5.74
C PHE A 91 2.91 -12.80 6.91
N ASN A 92 2.51 -13.68 7.83
CA ASN A 92 1.72 -13.31 9.00
C ASN A 92 2.44 -12.32 9.91
N TYR A 93 3.77 -12.46 10.06
CA TYR A 93 4.60 -11.51 10.79
C TYR A 93 4.56 -10.11 10.17
N CYS A 94 4.66 -10.00 8.83
CA CYS A 94 4.53 -8.73 8.12
C CYS A 94 3.10 -8.19 8.19
N LYS A 95 2.10 -9.06 7.99
CA LYS A 95 0.68 -8.69 8.07
C LYS A 95 0.31 -8.09 9.42
N GLY A 96 0.87 -8.59 10.53
CA GLY A 96 0.61 -8.03 11.86
C GLY A 96 1.26 -6.65 12.11
N ARG A 97 2.02 -6.11 11.15
CA ARG A 97 2.69 -4.80 11.23
C ARG A 97 2.11 -3.75 10.29
N VAL A 98 1.22 -4.18 9.39
CA VAL A 98 0.53 -3.35 8.40
C VAL A 98 -0.91 -3.25 8.82
#